data_AF-A0A1Q7NYX3-F1
#
_entry.id   AF-A0A1Q7NYX3-F1
#
_cell.length_a   1.000
_cell.length_b   1.000
_cell.length_c   1.000
_cell.angle_alpha   90.00
_cell.angle_beta   90.00
_cell.angle_gamma   90.00
#
_symmetry.space_group_name_H-M   'P 1'
#
loop_
_entity.id
_entity.type
_entity.pdbx_description
1 polymer ?
#
loop_
_entity_poly.entity_id
_entity_poly.type
_entity_poly.pdbx_seq_one_letter_code
_entity_poly.pdbx_strand_id
1 'polypeptide(L)'
;MKDPGRNLPRAIVLSTLIAVALYCLVTASFAYVLSPSKMAASPLVASDAAQVTLGRAGAGLIAVAIMISTLGSNNGIVLTAARIPYAMARDGVLPARLGDVHPRFLTPVNSLVVQALIAIALALSGTYDQLFTYVIFGEFVFYALSCGAVIRLRQRAPALPRPYRAWGYPLTPIVFIAFATWLVGNTIAEQPRESAVGVALMLAGLPLYWYFGRRLSAISHQRPIATDG
;
A
#
# COMPACT_ATOMS: atom_id res chain seq x y z
N MET A 1 5.84 -20.46 -7.91
CA MET A 1 6.49 -19.93 -9.13
C MET A 1 7.66 -20.82 -9.49
N LYS A 2 7.83 -21.19 -10.77
CA LYS A 2 9.06 -21.85 -11.28
C LYS A 2 10.08 -20.76 -11.64
N ASP A 3 11.35 -20.92 -11.29
CA ASP A 3 12.46 -19.94 -11.46
C ASP A 3 12.11 -18.47 -11.10
N PRO A 4 12.07 -18.13 -9.80
CA PRO A 4 11.73 -16.78 -9.34
C PRO A 4 12.70 -15.70 -9.84
N GLY A 5 13.98 -16.02 -10.08
CA GLY A 5 14.99 -15.03 -10.45
C GLY A 5 14.73 -14.36 -11.79
N ARG A 6 14.08 -15.08 -12.72
CA ARG A 6 13.79 -14.59 -14.08
C ARG A 6 12.30 -14.31 -14.31
N ASN A 7 11.42 -15.15 -13.76
CA ASN A 7 9.99 -15.02 -14.03
C ASN A 7 9.34 -13.90 -13.21
N LEU A 8 9.80 -13.65 -11.99
CA LEU A 8 9.24 -12.58 -11.17
C LEU A 8 9.47 -11.18 -11.77
N PRO A 9 10.69 -10.79 -12.19
CA PRO A 9 10.91 -9.47 -12.80
C PRO A 9 10.12 -9.29 -14.11
N ARG A 10 10.06 -10.35 -14.95
CA ARG A 10 9.30 -10.31 -16.22
C ARG A 10 7.81 -10.15 -15.97
N ALA A 11 7.26 -10.89 -15.01
CA ALA A 11 5.86 -10.77 -14.65
C ALA A 11 5.52 -9.36 -14.16
N ILE A 12 6.37 -8.77 -13.30
CA ILE A 12 6.19 -7.39 -12.82
C ILE A 12 6.23 -6.40 -13.98
N VAL A 13 7.26 -6.44 -14.83
CA VAL A 13 7.38 -5.49 -15.96
C VAL A 13 6.21 -5.63 -16.94
N LEU A 14 5.88 -6.86 -17.34
CA LEU A 14 4.81 -7.08 -18.31
C LEU A 14 3.44 -6.67 -17.75
N SER A 15 3.13 -7.04 -16.51
CA SER A 15 1.85 -6.66 -15.87
C SER A 15 1.74 -5.15 -15.70
N THR A 16 2.80 -4.47 -15.28
CA THR A 16 2.81 -3.00 -15.16
C THR A 16 2.65 -2.33 -16.52
N LEU A 17 3.33 -2.78 -17.58
CA LEU A 17 3.20 -2.21 -18.92
C LEU A 17 1.78 -2.38 -19.49
N ILE A 18 1.18 -3.54 -19.29
CA ILE A 18 -0.22 -3.80 -19.69
C ILE A 18 -1.16 -2.88 -18.90
N ALA A 19 -0.96 -2.74 -17.58
CA ALA A 19 -1.78 -1.86 -16.75
C ALA A 19 -1.68 -0.40 -17.19
N VAL A 20 -0.47 0.09 -17.49
CA VAL A 20 -0.25 1.45 -18.01
C VAL A 20 -0.95 1.64 -19.36
N ALA A 21 -0.82 0.69 -20.28
CA ALA A 21 -1.47 0.77 -21.58
C ALA A 21 -3.00 0.84 -21.45
N LEU A 22 -3.59 -0.04 -20.64
CA LEU A 22 -5.03 -0.04 -20.38
C LEU A 22 -5.49 1.25 -19.69
N TYR A 23 -4.75 1.73 -18.70
CA TYR A 23 -5.05 2.99 -18.01
C TYR A 23 -5.07 4.17 -18.98
N CYS A 24 -4.06 4.29 -19.84
CA CYS A 24 -3.98 5.35 -20.84
C CYS A 24 -5.11 5.26 -21.87
N LEU A 25 -5.44 4.05 -22.35
CA LEU A 25 -6.53 3.84 -23.31
C LEU A 25 -7.89 4.24 -22.72
N VAL A 26 -8.17 3.83 -21.47
CA VAL A 26 -9.42 4.19 -20.79
C VAL A 26 -9.47 5.69 -20.47
N THR A 27 -8.37 6.28 -20.03
CA THR A 27 -8.32 7.72 -19.75
C THR A 27 -8.50 8.53 -21.05
N ALA A 28 -7.90 8.09 -22.16
CA ALA A 28 -8.09 8.72 -23.46
C ALA A 28 -9.53 8.58 -23.96
N SER A 29 -10.20 7.46 -23.72
CA SER A 29 -11.62 7.30 -24.08
C SER A 29 -12.52 8.23 -23.26
N PHE A 30 -12.23 8.44 -21.98
CA PHE A 30 -12.95 9.45 -21.17
C PHE A 30 -12.74 10.86 -21.70
N ALA A 31 -11.50 11.23 -22.02
CA ALA A 31 -11.18 12.56 -22.56
C ALA A 31 -11.78 12.80 -23.96
N TYR A 32 -12.06 11.74 -24.72
CA TYR A 32 -12.75 11.83 -26.01
C TYR A 32 -14.26 12.08 -25.85
N VAL A 33 -14.88 11.52 -24.80
CA VAL A 33 -16.34 11.57 -24.59
C VAL A 33 -16.77 12.76 -23.72
N LEU A 34 -15.94 13.17 -22.77
CA LEU A 34 -16.27 14.17 -21.76
C LEU A 34 -15.38 15.41 -21.89
N SER A 35 -15.94 16.59 -21.59
CA SER A 35 -15.13 17.81 -21.46
C SER A 35 -14.26 17.76 -20.19
N PRO A 36 -13.09 18.42 -20.18
CA PRO A 36 -12.21 18.46 -19.00
C PRO A 36 -12.93 18.95 -17.73
N SER A 37 -13.83 19.93 -17.88
CA SER A 37 -14.65 20.44 -16.77
C SER A 37 -15.59 19.40 -16.17
N LYS A 38 -16.22 18.55 -17.01
CA LYS A 38 -17.09 17.46 -16.54
C LYS A 38 -16.30 16.35 -15.87
N MET A 39 -15.12 16.02 -16.40
CA MET A 39 -14.23 15.04 -15.78
C MET A 39 -13.77 15.50 -14.40
N ALA A 40 -13.39 16.76 -14.26
CA ALA A 40 -12.92 17.32 -12.99
C ALA A 40 -14.02 17.40 -11.91
N ALA A 41 -15.27 17.62 -12.31
CA ALA A 41 -16.39 17.71 -11.38
C ALA A 41 -17.02 16.35 -11.02
N SER A 42 -16.71 15.29 -11.77
CA SER A 42 -17.37 14.00 -11.61
C SER A 42 -16.63 13.08 -10.64
N PRO A 43 -17.31 12.59 -9.58
CA PRO A 43 -16.75 11.54 -8.73
C PRO A 43 -16.77 10.16 -9.40
N LEU A 44 -17.47 9.99 -10.54
CA LEU A 44 -17.67 8.72 -11.24
C LEU A 44 -17.49 8.88 -12.75
N VAL A 45 -16.32 9.37 -13.16
CA VAL A 45 -15.98 9.69 -14.56
C VAL A 45 -16.32 8.56 -15.54
N ALA A 46 -16.07 7.30 -15.16
CA ALA A 46 -16.36 6.13 -15.99
C ALA A 46 -17.86 5.91 -16.23
N SER A 47 -18.69 6.11 -15.19
CA SER A 47 -20.15 6.00 -15.29
C SER A 47 -20.72 7.13 -16.13
N ASP A 48 -20.20 8.34 -15.99
CA ASP A 48 -20.64 9.49 -16.78
C ASP A 48 -20.28 9.34 -18.25
N ALA A 49 -19.09 8.83 -18.56
CA ALA A 49 -18.71 8.50 -19.94
C ALA A 49 -19.61 7.41 -20.54
N ALA A 50 -19.95 6.39 -19.74
CA ALA A 50 -20.91 5.35 -20.14
C ALA A 50 -22.33 5.90 -20.32
N GLN A 51 -22.73 6.90 -19.54
CA GLN A 51 -24.03 7.54 -19.71
C GLN A 51 -24.16 8.24 -21.06
N VAL A 52 -23.09 8.92 -21.51
CA VAL A 52 -23.08 9.61 -22.81
C VAL A 52 -23.09 8.61 -23.97
N THR A 53 -22.39 7.49 -23.85
CA THR A 53 -22.17 6.54 -24.96
C THR A 53 -23.20 5.41 -25.03
N LEU A 54 -23.65 4.88 -23.89
CA LEU A 54 -24.50 3.70 -23.75
C LEU A 54 -25.85 4.03 -23.07
N GLY A 55 -26.08 5.30 -22.71
CA GLY A 55 -27.28 5.74 -22.01
C GLY A 55 -27.33 5.30 -20.54
N ARG A 56 -28.49 5.50 -19.91
CA ARG A 56 -28.69 5.26 -18.46
C ARG A 56 -28.45 3.81 -18.05
N ALA A 57 -28.81 2.85 -18.90
CA ALA A 57 -28.59 1.43 -18.63
C ALA A 57 -27.10 1.08 -18.60
N GLY A 58 -26.30 1.62 -19.54
CA GLY A 58 -24.85 1.43 -19.57
C GLY A 58 -24.15 2.06 -18.37
N ALA A 59 -24.55 3.26 -17.97
CA ALA A 59 -24.06 3.90 -16.75
C ALA A 59 -24.29 3.04 -15.50
N GLY A 60 -25.51 2.51 -15.34
CA GLY A 60 -25.86 1.60 -14.25
C GLY A 60 -25.01 0.33 -14.24
N LEU A 61 -24.79 -0.29 -15.41
CA LEU A 61 -23.96 -1.48 -15.53
C LEU A 61 -22.51 -1.22 -15.13
N ILE A 62 -21.92 -0.11 -15.61
CA ILE A 62 -20.54 0.27 -15.26
C ILE A 62 -20.43 0.60 -13.77
N ALA A 63 -21.40 1.28 -13.18
CA ALA A 63 -21.42 1.55 -11.75
C ALA A 63 -21.44 0.25 -10.93
N VAL A 64 -22.26 -0.74 -11.31
CA VAL A 64 -22.29 -2.06 -10.66
C VAL A 64 -20.96 -2.80 -10.81
N ALA A 65 -20.36 -2.78 -12.00
CA ALA A 65 -19.05 -3.39 -12.22
C ALA A 65 -17.95 -2.77 -11.34
N ILE A 66 -17.94 -1.43 -11.21
CA ILE A 66 -17.03 -0.71 -10.32
C ILE A 66 -17.26 -1.13 -8.86
N MET A 67 -18.51 -1.17 -8.39
CA MET A 67 -18.82 -1.58 -7.02
C MET A 67 -18.30 -2.99 -6.72
N ILE A 68 -18.54 -3.95 -7.61
CA ILE A 68 -18.06 -5.33 -7.44
C ILE A 68 -16.53 -5.37 -7.39
N SER A 69 -15.85 -4.65 -8.30
CA SER A 69 -14.39 -4.58 -8.37
C SER A 69 -13.77 -3.96 -7.10
N THR A 70 -14.33 -2.85 -6.63
CA THR A 70 -13.84 -2.15 -5.43
C THR A 70 -14.09 -2.97 -4.18
N LEU A 71 -15.25 -3.61 -4.03
CA LEU A 71 -15.53 -4.50 -2.90
C LEU A 71 -14.60 -5.72 -2.89
N GLY A 72 -14.36 -6.33 -4.06
CA GLY A 72 -13.44 -7.45 -4.19
C GLY A 72 -12.00 -7.06 -3.83
N SER A 73 -11.53 -5.92 -4.35
CA SER A 73 -10.20 -5.39 -4.04
C SER A 73 -10.04 -5.06 -2.56
N ASN A 74 -11.05 -4.40 -1.96
CA ASN A 74 -11.04 -4.06 -0.54
C ASN A 74 -11.01 -5.30 0.35
N ASN A 75 -11.77 -6.35 0.01
CA ASN A 75 -11.72 -7.61 0.75
C ASN A 75 -10.30 -8.22 0.74
N GLY A 76 -9.64 -8.22 -0.42
CA GLY A 76 -8.26 -8.69 -0.54
C GLY A 76 -7.28 -7.89 0.32
N ILE A 77 -7.39 -6.55 0.29
CA ILE A 77 -6.53 -5.65 1.08
C ILE A 77 -6.75 -5.85 2.59
N VAL A 78 -8.00 -5.98 3.05
CA VAL A 78 -8.30 -6.21 4.47
C VAL A 78 -7.62 -7.48 4.99
N LEU A 79 -7.67 -8.56 4.21
CA LEU A 79 -7.07 -9.84 4.58
C LEU A 79 -5.53 -9.81 4.59
N THR A 80 -4.90 -9.07 3.66
CA THR A 80 -3.45 -8.98 3.59
C THR A 80 -2.89 -7.99 4.61
N ALA A 81 -3.54 -6.84 4.81
CA ALA A 81 -3.11 -5.80 5.74
C ALA A 81 -3.10 -6.28 7.20
N ALA A 82 -4.03 -7.16 7.58
CA ALA A 82 -4.07 -7.72 8.94
C ALA A 82 -2.83 -8.57 9.28
N ARG A 83 -2.04 -9.00 8.28
CA ARG A 83 -0.79 -9.74 8.48
C ARG A 83 0.33 -8.87 9.04
N ILE A 84 0.27 -7.56 8.85
CA ILE A 84 1.28 -6.60 9.36
C ILE A 84 1.24 -6.54 10.90
N PRO A 85 0.13 -6.17 11.56
CA PRO A 85 0.07 -6.15 13.02
C PRO A 85 0.26 -7.54 13.64
N TYR A 86 -0.18 -8.61 12.96
CA TYR A 86 0.10 -9.99 13.37
C TYR A 86 1.61 -10.29 13.41
N ALA A 87 2.36 -9.96 12.35
CA ALA A 87 3.81 -10.16 12.33
C ALA A 87 4.52 -9.29 13.36
N MET A 88 4.14 -8.02 13.48
CA MET A 88 4.69 -7.11 14.49
C MET A 88 4.45 -7.60 15.92
N ALA A 89 3.31 -8.23 16.20
CA ALA A 89 3.04 -8.83 17.51
C ALA A 89 3.90 -10.06 17.78
N ARG A 90 4.17 -10.88 16.75
CA ARG A 90 5.10 -12.03 16.86
C ARG A 90 6.55 -11.61 17.08
N ASP A 91 6.94 -10.48 16.51
CA ASP A 91 8.26 -9.88 16.72
C ASP A 91 8.37 -9.13 18.06
N GLY A 92 7.31 -9.15 18.88
CA GLY A 92 7.27 -8.47 20.18
C GLY A 92 7.22 -6.95 20.07
N VAL A 93 6.83 -6.39 18.93
CA VAL A 93 6.69 -4.94 18.74
C VAL A 93 5.31 -4.45 19.18
N LEU A 94 4.29 -5.29 19.03
CA LEU A 94 2.90 -5.00 19.41
C LEU A 94 2.38 -6.04 20.44
N PRO A 95 1.27 -5.75 21.15
CA PRO A 95 0.67 -6.70 22.10
C PRO A 95 0.49 -8.10 21.52
N ALA A 96 0.90 -9.13 22.28
CA ALA A 96 0.87 -10.54 21.85
C ALA A 96 -0.51 -10.99 21.35
N ARG A 97 -1.60 -10.43 21.91
CA ARG A 97 -2.99 -10.74 21.48
C ARG A 97 -3.25 -10.45 20.00
N LEU A 98 -2.55 -9.49 19.39
CA LEU A 98 -2.68 -9.22 17.95
C LEU A 98 -2.04 -10.32 17.08
N GLY A 99 -1.12 -11.09 17.68
CA GLY A 99 -0.47 -12.26 17.09
C GLY A 99 -1.28 -13.55 17.24
N ASP A 100 -2.39 -13.54 17.97
CA ASP A 100 -3.22 -14.75 18.15
C ASP A 100 -4.00 -15.06 16.88
N VAL A 101 -4.01 -16.34 16.50
CA VAL A 101 -4.79 -16.86 15.37
C VAL A 101 -5.97 -17.68 15.87
N HIS A 102 -7.11 -17.53 15.21
CA HIS A 102 -8.30 -18.29 15.58
C HIS A 102 -8.06 -19.80 15.35
N PRO A 103 -8.35 -20.68 16.32
CA PRO A 103 -7.99 -22.10 16.24
C PRO A 103 -8.67 -22.83 15.07
N ARG A 104 -9.89 -22.43 14.71
CA ARG A 104 -10.66 -23.05 13.61
C ARG A 104 -10.45 -22.40 12.24
N PHE A 105 -10.25 -21.08 12.20
CA PHE A 105 -10.25 -20.30 10.95
C PHE A 105 -8.84 -19.89 10.53
N LEU A 106 -7.84 -20.04 11.41
CA LEU A 106 -6.45 -19.70 11.19
C LEU A 106 -6.24 -18.22 10.77
N THR A 107 -7.16 -17.35 11.18
CA THR A 107 -7.16 -15.91 10.90
C THR A 107 -6.77 -15.10 12.14
N PRO A 108 -5.97 -14.02 11.99
CA PRO A 108 -5.64 -13.13 13.11
C PRO A 108 -6.79 -12.16 13.39
N VAL A 109 -7.82 -12.63 14.10
CA VAL A 109 -9.08 -11.89 14.33
C VAL A 109 -8.85 -10.56 15.05
N ASN A 110 -7.98 -10.54 16.07
CA ASN A 110 -7.71 -9.32 16.83
C ASN A 110 -7.04 -8.24 15.96
N SER A 111 -6.13 -8.64 15.07
CA SER A 111 -5.52 -7.76 14.08
C SER A 111 -6.54 -7.19 13.09
N LEU A 112 -7.48 -8.03 12.62
CA LEU A 112 -8.58 -7.59 11.75
C LEU A 112 -9.48 -6.56 12.44
N VAL A 113 -9.86 -6.80 13.70
CA VAL A 113 -10.72 -5.87 14.45
C VAL A 113 -10.04 -4.54 14.67
N VAL A 114 -8.76 -4.53 15.10
CA VAL A 114 -8.03 -3.27 15.31
C VAL A 114 -7.90 -2.47 14.01
N GLN A 115 -7.54 -3.14 12.91
CA GLN A 115 -7.49 -2.50 11.60
C GLN A 115 -8.86 -1.94 11.18
N ALA A 116 -9.95 -2.70 11.40
CA ALA A 116 -11.30 -2.27 11.06
C ALA A 116 -11.72 -1.03 11.87
N LEU A 117 -11.42 -1.00 13.17
CA LEU A 117 -11.71 0.16 14.02
C LEU A 117 -10.96 1.42 13.55
N ILE A 118 -9.68 1.29 13.20
CA ILE A 118 -8.87 2.40 12.66
C ILE A 118 -9.44 2.85 11.32
N ALA A 119 -9.78 1.92 10.43
CA ALA A 119 -10.36 2.23 9.13
C ALA A 119 -11.71 2.96 9.24
N ILE A 120 -12.59 2.52 10.15
CA ILE A 120 -13.87 3.18 10.43
C ILE A 120 -13.64 4.59 10.98
N ALA A 121 -12.73 4.75 11.95
CA ALA A 121 -12.43 6.06 12.51
C ALA A 121 -11.91 7.04 11.43
N LEU A 122 -10.98 6.58 10.58
CA LEU A 122 -10.45 7.38 9.48
C LEU A 122 -11.53 7.74 8.45
N ALA A 123 -12.34 6.76 8.04
CA ALA A 123 -13.41 6.96 7.07
C ALA A 123 -14.50 7.93 7.56
N LEU A 124 -14.76 7.99 8.87
CA LEU A 124 -15.71 8.94 9.47
C LEU A 124 -15.11 10.33 9.70
N SER A 125 -13.78 10.45 9.75
CA SER A 125 -13.08 11.68 10.13
C SER A 125 -12.54 12.51 8.96
N GLY A 126 -12.32 11.91 7.79
CA GLY A 126 -11.63 12.53 6.66
C GLY A 126 -12.30 12.30 5.31
N THR A 127 -11.94 13.11 4.32
CA THR A 127 -12.38 12.91 2.93
C THR A 127 -11.49 11.89 2.21
N TYR A 128 -11.98 11.32 1.11
CA TYR A 128 -11.20 10.41 0.28
C TYR A 128 -9.86 11.02 -0.14
N ASP A 129 -9.88 12.28 -0.61
CA ASP A 129 -8.67 12.97 -1.08
C ASP A 129 -7.64 13.14 0.03
N GLN A 130 -8.08 13.48 1.26
CA GLN A 130 -7.18 13.60 2.41
C GLN A 130 -6.54 12.27 2.78
N LEU A 131 -7.37 11.21 2.90
CA LEU A 131 -6.90 9.87 3.23
C LEU A 131 -5.93 9.35 2.17
N PHE A 132 -6.23 9.61 0.89
CA PHE A 132 -5.37 9.28 -0.23
C PHE A 132 -4.02 10.00 -0.11
N THR A 133 -4.02 11.31 0.15
CA THR A 133 -2.78 12.09 0.35
C THR A 133 -1.95 11.55 1.53
N TYR A 134 -2.58 11.19 2.66
CA TYR A 134 -1.85 10.60 3.80
C TYR A 134 -1.11 9.31 3.44
N VAL A 135 -1.79 8.42 2.69
CA VAL A 135 -1.24 7.12 2.28
C VAL A 135 -0.12 7.32 1.27
N ILE A 136 -0.34 8.09 0.20
CA ILE A 136 0.66 8.32 -0.86
C ILE A 136 1.91 8.99 -0.29
N PHE A 137 1.74 9.99 0.59
CA PHE A 137 2.85 10.63 1.26
C PHE A 137 3.71 9.61 2.03
N GLY A 138 3.08 8.75 2.85
CA GLY A 138 3.80 7.73 3.62
C GLY A 138 4.43 6.64 2.78
N GLU A 139 3.70 6.12 1.79
CA GLU A 139 4.21 5.09 0.89
C GLU A 139 5.48 5.55 0.17
N PHE A 140 5.49 6.77 -0.38
CA PHE A 140 6.65 7.26 -1.13
C PHE A 140 7.86 7.52 -0.23
N VAL A 141 7.67 7.94 1.03
CA VAL A 141 8.75 8.02 2.02
C VAL A 141 9.35 6.64 2.26
N PHE A 142 8.53 5.62 2.56
CA PHE A 142 9.02 4.28 2.84
C PHE A 142 9.57 3.56 1.60
N TYR A 143 9.04 3.82 0.40
CA TYR A 143 9.60 3.31 -0.86
C TYR A 143 10.98 3.92 -1.13
N ALA A 144 11.16 5.23 -0.93
CA ALA A 144 12.47 5.86 -1.07
C ALA A 144 13.49 5.26 -0.08
N LEU A 145 13.10 5.08 1.18
CA LEU A 145 13.94 4.42 2.20
C LEU A 145 14.27 2.98 1.80
N SER A 146 13.32 2.23 1.26
CA SER A 146 13.51 0.85 0.80
C SER A 146 14.49 0.78 -0.37
N CYS A 147 14.37 1.67 -1.36
CA CYS A 147 15.34 1.79 -2.45
C CYS A 147 16.74 2.19 -1.94
N GLY A 148 16.81 3.12 -0.99
CA GLY A 148 18.06 3.51 -0.34
C GLY A 148 18.71 2.34 0.42
N ALA A 149 17.89 1.53 1.09
CA ALA A 149 18.34 0.32 1.78
C ALA A 149 18.94 -0.70 0.79
N VAL A 150 18.39 -0.85 -0.41
CA VAL A 150 18.98 -1.70 -1.47
C VAL A 150 20.38 -1.21 -1.85
N ILE A 151 20.57 0.10 -2.04
CA ILE A 151 21.89 0.67 -2.36
C ILE A 151 22.89 0.42 -1.21
N ARG A 152 22.48 0.72 0.02
CA ARG A 152 23.31 0.54 1.23
C ARG A 152 23.64 -0.93 1.49
N LEU A 153 22.70 -1.85 1.27
CA LEU A 153 22.90 -3.29 1.45
C LEU A 153 23.92 -3.85 0.45
N ARG A 154 24.01 -3.29 -0.75
CA ARG A 154 25.05 -3.68 -1.71
C ARG A 154 26.46 -3.30 -1.28
N GLN A 155 26.60 -2.20 -0.54
CA GLN A 155 27.88 -1.80 0.03
C GLN A 155 28.22 -2.61 1.28
N ARG A 156 27.24 -2.85 2.17
CA ARG A 156 27.47 -3.53 3.46
C ARG A 156 27.59 -5.05 3.37
N ALA A 157 26.90 -5.69 2.43
CA ALA A 157 26.86 -7.14 2.32
C ALA A 157 27.06 -7.59 0.86
N PRO A 158 28.21 -7.30 0.24
CA PRO A 158 28.46 -7.56 -1.19
C PRO A 158 28.39 -9.05 -1.54
N ALA A 159 28.77 -9.94 -0.62
CA ALA A 159 28.87 -11.38 -0.83
C ALA A 159 27.54 -12.16 -0.77
N LEU A 160 26.42 -11.52 -0.38
CA LEU A 160 25.13 -12.22 -0.32
C LEU A 160 24.71 -12.73 -1.72
N PRO A 161 24.20 -13.96 -1.83
CA PRO A 161 23.66 -14.47 -3.09
C PRO A 161 22.45 -13.61 -3.51
N ARG A 162 22.45 -13.13 -4.75
CA ARG A 162 21.39 -12.28 -5.31
C ARG A 162 20.79 -12.95 -6.55
N PRO A 163 19.72 -13.76 -6.39
CA PRO A 163 19.04 -14.42 -7.51
C PRO A 163 18.50 -13.44 -8.55
N TYR A 164 18.23 -12.19 -8.15
CA TYR A 164 17.86 -11.09 -9.02
C TYR A 164 18.71 -9.85 -8.71
N ARG A 165 19.08 -9.11 -9.76
CA ARG A 165 19.73 -7.80 -9.66
C ARG A 165 18.84 -6.79 -10.38
N ALA A 166 18.51 -5.69 -9.70
CA ALA A 166 17.78 -4.59 -10.30
C ALA A 166 18.43 -4.16 -11.62
N TRP A 167 17.65 -4.19 -12.70
CA TRP A 167 18.08 -3.70 -14.00
C TRP A 167 18.45 -2.20 -13.90
N GLY A 168 19.53 -1.80 -14.58
CA GLY A 168 20.01 -0.41 -14.54
C GLY A 168 20.52 0.06 -13.17
N TYR A 169 20.87 -0.85 -12.25
CA TYR A 169 21.47 -0.45 -10.97
C TYR A 169 22.84 0.23 -11.18
N PRO A 170 23.15 1.35 -10.48
CA PRO A 170 22.36 2.01 -9.44
C PRO A 170 21.41 3.11 -9.95
N LEU A 171 21.38 3.39 -11.26
CA LEU A 171 20.57 4.48 -11.83
C LEU A 171 19.07 4.31 -11.51
N THR A 172 18.51 3.11 -11.65
CA THR A 172 17.08 2.88 -11.41
C THR A 172 16.60 3.24 -10.00
N PRO A 173 17.23 2.76 -8.90
CA PRO A 173 16.82 3.19 -7.56
C PRO A 173 17.13 4.66 -7.29
N ILE A 174 18.19 5.24 -7.87
CA ILE A 174 18.50 6.66 -7.69
C ILE A 174 17.42 7.55 -8.33
N VAL A 175 17.02 7.26 -9.57
CA VAL A 175 15.94 7.98 -10.26
C VAL A 175 14.64 7.88 -9.49
N PHE A 176 14.31 6.70 -8.96
CA PHE A 176 13.12 6.52 -8.14
C PHE A 176 13.18 7.34 -6.84
N ILE A 177 14.32 7.34 -6.13
CA ILE A 177 14.50 8.15 -4.92
C ILE A 177 14.36 9.64 -5.23
N ALA A 178 14.93 10.11 -6.34
CA ALA A 178 14.81 11.49 -6.77
C ALA A 178 13.35 11.86 -7.06
N PHE A 179 12.61 11.02 -7.78
CA PHE A 179 11.18 11.20 -8.05
C PHE A 179 10.36 11.20 -6.76
N ALA A 180 10.59 10.23 -5.86
CA ALA A 180 9.89 10.15 -4.59
C ALA A 180 10.15 11.37 -3.71
N THR A 181 11.39 11.86 -3.68
CA THR A 181 11.77 13.07 -2.94
C THR A 181 11.09 14.30 -3.52
N TRP A 182 11.06 14.43 -4.86
CA TRP A 182 10.36 15.50 -5.54
C TRP A 182 8.85 15.47 -5.27
N LEU A 183 8.20 14.31 -5.37
CA LEU A 183 6.77 14.14 -5.13
C LEU A 183 6.42 14.51 -3.67
N VAL A 184 7.18 14.01 -2.70
CA VAL A 184 7.00 14.33 -1.28
C VAL A 184 7.20 15.83 -1.05
N GLY A 185 8.23 16.43 -1.64
CA GLY A 185 8.49 17.87 -1.55
C GLY A 185 7.36 18.72 -2.15
N ASN A 186 6.83 18.32 -3.31
CA ASN A 186 5.68 18.97 -3.94
C ASN A 186 4.41 18.81 -3.09
N THR A 187 4.16 17.62 -2.53
CA THR A 187 3.01 17.37 -1.64
C THR A 187 3.07 18.24 -0.37
N ILE A 188 4.27 18.45 0.19
CA ILE A 188 4.46 19.36 1.34
C ILE A 188 4.14 20.81 0.95
N ALA A 189 4.53 21.24 -0.25
CA ALA A 189 4.28 22.59 -0.73
C ALA A 189 2.79 22.83 -1.04
N GLU A 190 2.11 21.87 -1.67
CA GLU A 190 0.71 22.01 -2.08
C GLU A 190 -0.29 21.70 -0.96
N GLN A 191 0.00 20.72 -0.10
CA GLN A 191 -0.88 20.22 0.95
C GLN A 191 -0.14 20.12 2.30
N PRO A 192 0.32 21.25 2.89
CA PRO A 192 1.17 21.25 4.08
C PRO A 192 0.47 20.65 5.31
N ARG A 193 -0.82 20.91 5.49
CA ARG A 193 -1.61 20.33 6.58
C ARG A 193 -1.63 18.80 6.49
N GLU A 194 -1.91 18.28 5.31
CA GLU A 194 -2.07 16.83 5.15
C GLU A 194 -0.74 16.10 5.20
N SER A 195 0.32 16.72 4.69
CA SER A 195 1.69 16.22 4.88
C SER A 195 2.10 16.23 6.36
N ALA A 196 1.75 17.26 7.13
CA ALA A 196 2.02 17.30 8.57
C ALA A 196 1.30 16.19 9.33
N VAL A 197 0.03 15.90 8.98
CA VAL A 197 -0.71 14.75 9.54
C VAL A 197 -0.06 13.43 9.13
N GLY A 198 0.35 13.28 7.87
CA GLY A 198 1.09 12.10 7.39
C GLY A 198 2.37 11.85 8.19
N VAL A 199 3.18 12.90 8.42
CA VAL A 199 4.36 12.83 9.27
C VAL A 199 3.98 12.47 10.72
N ALA A 200 2.95 13.10 11.28
CA ALA A 200 2.49 12.80 12.63
C ALA A 200 2.06 11.33 12.78
N LEU A 201 1.35 10.77 11.80
CA LEU A 201 0.95 9.35 11.78
C LEU A 201 2.16 8.41 11.73
N MET A 202 3.18 8.73 10.92
CA MET A 202 4.43 7.96 10.90
C MET A 202 5.16 8.03 12.24
N LEU A 203 5.28 9.23 12.80
CA LEU A 203 5.97 9.45 14.08
C LEU A 203 5.19 8.88 15.26
N ALA A 204 3.85 8.77 15.18
CA ALA A 204 3.04 8.10 16.20
C ALA A 204 3.42 6.62 16.37
N GLY A 205 4.00 6.00 15.35
CA GLY A 205 4.60 4.67 15.43
C GLY A 205 5.77 4.58 16.43
N LEU A 206 6.51 5.66 16.68
CA LEU A 206 7.64 5.67 17.62
C LEU A 206 7.20 5.51 19.08
N PRO A 207 6.26 6.32 19.64
CA PRO A 207 5.72 6.09 20.98
C PRO A 207 5.15 4.68 21.15
N LEU A 208 4.41 4.19 20.15
CA LEU A 208 3.86 2.84 20.13
C LEU A 208 4.97 1.77 20.22
N TYR A 209 6.02 1.90 19.40
CA TYR A 209 7.18 1.02 19.43
C TYR A 209 7.91 1.06 20.78
N TRP A 210 8.13 2.25 21.35
CA TRP A 210 8.84 2.39 22.63
C TRP A 210 8.02 1.84 23.81
N TYR A 211 6.71 2.03 23.80
CA TYR A 211 5.82 1.56 24.86
C TYR A 211 5.66 0.04 24.86
N PHE A 212 5.39 -0.56 23.69
CA PHE A 212 5.14 -2.00 23.57
C PHE A 212 6.42 -2.80 23.31
N GLY A 213 7.27 -2.36 22.38
CA GLY A 213 8.48 -3.07 21.97
C GLY A 213 9.48 -3.27 23.10
N ARG A 214 9.72 -2.25 23.95
CA ARG A 214 10.64 -2.38 25.09
C ARG A 214 10.15 -3.34 26.17
N ARG A 215 8.83 -3.48 26.33
CA ARG A 215 8.23 -4.37 27.34
C ARG A 215 8.19 -5.83 26.88
N LEU A 216 8.09 -6.07 25.57
CA LEU A 216 7.86 -7.40 25.02
C LEU A 216 9.14 -8.08 24.49
N SER A 217 10.13 -7.34 23.99
CA SER A 217 11.45 -7.90 23.66
C SER A 217 12.18 -8.45 24.91
N ALA A 218 11.86 -7.93 26.11
CA ALA A 218 12.35 -8.49 27.37
C ALA A 218 11.70 -9.85 27.72
N ILE A 219 10.51 -10.15 27.19
CA ILE A 219 9.74 -11.38 27.46
C ILE A 219 10.02 -12.46 26.41
N SER A 220 10.29 -12.10 25.15
CA SER A 220 10.54 -13.07 24.07
C SER A 220 11.82 -13.89 24.25
N HIS A 221 12.85 -13.34 24.93
CA HIS A 221 14.07 -14.07 25.28
C HIS A 221 13.89 -15.17 26.34
N GLN A 222 12.71 -15.29 26.96
CA GLN A 222 12.43 -16.31 27.98
C GLN A 222 11.54 -17.46 27.49
N ARG A 223 11.03 -17.43 26.25
CA ARG A 223 10.29 -18.59 25.71
C ARG A 223 11.26 -19.56 25.05
N PRO A 224 11.40 -20.80 25.54
CA PRO A 224 12.13 -21.83 24.81
C PRO A 224 11.46 -22.00 23.46
N ILE A 225 12.26 -22.09 22.41
CA ILE A 225 11.78 -22.53 21.09
C ILE A 225 11.23 -23.94 21.32
N ALA A 226 9.90 -24.08 21.36
CA ALA A 226 9.27 -25.37 21.40
C ALA A 226 9.68 -26.11 20.12
N THR A 227 10.56 -27.09 20.28
CA THR A 227 10.87 -28.09 19.27
C THR A 227 9.69 -29.04 19.22
N ASP A 228 8.68 -28.71 18.43
CA ASP A 228 7.64 -29.67 18.08
C ASP A 228 8.23 -30.60 17.02
N GLY A 229 8.44 -31.87 17.42
CA GLY A 229 8.90 -32.98 16.58
C GLY A 229 7.78 -33.68 15.83
#